data_AF-A0A9D6F4Y5-F1
#
_entry.id   AF-A0A9D6F4Y5-F1
#
_cell.length_a   1.000
_cell.length_b   1.000
_cell.length_c   1.000
_cell.angle_alpha   90.00
_cell.angle_beta   90.00
_cell.angle_gamma   90.00
#
_symmetry.space_group_name_H-M   'P 1'
#
loop_
_entity.id
_entity.type
_entity.pdbx_description
1 polymer ?
#
loop_
_entity_poly.entity_id
_entity_poly.type
_entity_poly.pdbx_seq_one_letter_code
_entity_poly.pdbx_strand_id
1 'polypeptide(L)' 'MDAKKARKLERHLEKVIIETIVRLGLKSLPLLPAHATVTAMAKAAVAVYEKAVDEPDDGSTSETGSE' A
#
# COMPACT_ATOMS: atom_id res chain seq x y z
N MET A 1 -4.67 -4.54 19.83
CA MET A 1 -5.37 -4.94 18.58
C MET A 1 -5.73 -6.42 18.66
N ASP A 2 -6.96 -6.82 18.33
CA ASP A 2 -7.36 -8.23 18.27
C ASP A 2 -6.77 -8.88 17.01
N ALA A 3 -5.79 -9.75 17.19
CA ALA A 3 -5.03 -10.37 16.09
C ALA A 3 -5.91 -11.20 15.14
N LYS A 4 -7.03 -11.77 15.63
CA LYS A 4 -7.96 -12.55 14.82
C LYS A 4 -8.79 -11.64 13.93
N LYS A 5 -9.23 -10.50 14.45
CA LYS A 5 -9.94 -9.47 13.68
C LYS A 5 -9.02 -8.83 12.63
N ALA A 6 -7.77 -8.51 12.99
CA ALA A 6 -6.77 -7.98 12.07
C ALA A 6 -6.53 -8.92 10.88
N ARG A 7 -6.25 -10.22 11.13
CA ARG A 7 -6.07 -11.22 10.05
C ARG A 7 -7.30 -11.42 9.18
N LYS A 8 -8.50 -11.21 9.71
CA LYS A 8 -9.74 -11.29 8.91
C LYS A 8 -9.85 -10.08 7.98
N LEU A 9 -9.48 -8.90 8.47
CA LEU A 9 -9.47 -7.66 7.70
C LEU A 9 -8.40 -7.69 6.60
N GLU A 10 -7.18 -8.14 6.90
CA GLU A 10 -6.07 -8.28 5.93
C GLU A 10 -6.49 -9.12 4.72
N ARG A 11 -7.05 -10.32 4.97
CA ARG A 11 -7.55 -11.20 3.90
C ARG A 11 -8.68 -10.58 3.09
N HIS A 12 -9.52 -9.77 3.73
CA HIS A 12 -10.61 -9.09 3.03
C HIS A 12 -10.06 -7.99 2.12
N LEU A 13 -9.10 -7.20 2.61
CA LEU A 13 -8.42 -6.16 1.83
C LEU A 13 -7.69 -6.76 0.62
N GLU A 14 -6.93 -7.83 0.81
CA GLU A 14 -6.24 -8.52 -0.28
C GLU A 14 -7.22 -8.98 -1.37
N LYS A 15 -8.33 -9.60 -0.98
CA LYS A 15 -9.37 -10.03 -1.92
C LYS A 15 -9.92 -8.86 -2.73
N VAL A 16 -10.25 -7.74 -2.09
CA VAL A 16 -10.82 -6.56 -2.75
C VAL A 16 -9.81 -5.92 -3.71
N ILE A 17 -8.54 -5.86 -3.33
CA ILE A 17 -7.47 -5.35 -4.20
C ILE A 17 -7.35 -6.21 -5.46
N ILE A 18 -7.26 -7.53 -5.30
CA ILE A 18 -7.18 -8.48 -6.42
C ILE A 18 -8.39 -8.34 -7.34
N GLU A 19 -9.59 -8.29 -6.77
CA GLU A 19 -10.84 -8.15 -7.53
C GLU A 19 -10.89 -6.84 -8.31
N THR A 20 -10.43 -5.74 -7.71
CA THR A 20 -10.35 -4.43 -8.37
C THR A 20 -9.37 -4.45 -9.54
N ILE A 21 -8.19 -5.03 -9.32
CA ILE A 21 -7.16 -5.21 -10.36
C ILE A 21 -7.71 -6.03 -11.54
N VAL A 22 -8.40 -7.14 -11.26
CA VAL A 22 -9.06 -7.96 -12.29
C VAL A 22 -10.16 -7.18 -13.03
N ARG A 23 -10.99 -6.41 -12.31
CA ARG A 23 -12.08 -5.62 -12.90
C ARG A 23 -11.59 -4.44 -13.76
N LEU A 24 -10.40 -3.90 -13.50
CA LEU A 24 -9.80 -2.85 -14.31
C LEU A 24 -9.47 -3.31 -15.74
N GLY A 25 -9.59 -4.61 -16.06
CA GLY A 25 -9.58 -5.10 -17.43
C GLY A 25 -8.24 -4.87 -18.16
N LEU A 26 -7.15 -4.68 -17.41
CA LEU A 26 -5.82 -4.53 -17.96
C LEU A 26 -5.47 -5.83 -18.69
N LYS A 27 -5.38 -5.74 -20.03
CA LYS A 27 -5.06 -6.86 -20.92
C LYS A 27 -3.76 -7.60 -20.54
N SER A 28 -2.88 -6.91 -19.82
CA SER A 28 -1.67 -7.45 -19.21
C SER A 28 -1.65 -7.05 -17.73
N LEU A 29 -2.34 -7.81 -16.89
CA LEU A 29 -2.14 -7.66 -15.45
C LEU A 29 -0.73 -8.13 -15.10
N PRO A 30 0.08 -7.32 -14.39
CA PRO A 30 1.30 -7.83 -13.81
C PRO A 30 0.94 -9.00 -12.89
N LEU A 31 1.79 -10.02 -12.85
CA LEU A 31 1.65 -11.14 -11.92
C LEU A 31 1.35 -10.59 -10.53
N LEU A 32 0.22 -11.01 -9.96
CA LEU A 32 -0.17 -10.57 -8.64
C LEU A 32 0.93 -11.00 -7.65
N PRO A 33 1.48 -10.07 -6.85
CA PRO A 33 2.49 -10.41 -5.88
C PRO A 33 1.92 -11.39 -4.85
N ALA A 34 2.78 -12.27 -4.32
CA ALA A 34 2.37 -13.23 -3.29
C ALA A 34 1.84 -12.49 -2.04
N HIS A 35 0.97 -13.14 -1.27
CA HIS A 35 0.39 -12.60 -0.02
C HIS A 35 1.45 -12.00 0.91
N ALA A 36 2.60 -12.66 1.06
CA ALA A 36 3.71 -12.18 1.89
C ALA A 36 4.24 -10.82 1.40
N THR A 37 4.35 -10.64 0.08
CA THR A 37 4.76 -9.39 -0.56
C THR A 37 3.72 -8.30 -0.37
N VAL A 38 2.43 -8.59 -0.57
CA VAL A 38 1.34 -7.62 -0.31
C VAL A 38 1.37 -7.16 1.16
N THR A 39 1.61 -8.08 2.09
CA THR A 39 1.72 -7.76 3.52
C THR A 39 2.93 -6.86 3.80
N ALA A 40 4.08 -7.14 3.19
CA ALA A 40 5.29 -6.32 3.34
C ALA A 40 5.08 -4.91 2.77
N MET A 41 4.45 -4.80 1.61
CA MET A 41 4.09 -3.52 1.00
C MET A 41 3.11 -2.72 1.87
N ALA A 42 2.10 -3.38 2.45
CA ALA A 42 1.16 -2.73 3.36
C ALA A 42 1.88 -2.16 4.60
N LYS A 43 2.81 -2.92 5.20
CA LYS A 43 3.63 -2.43 6.33
C LYS A 43 4.51 -1.24 5.93
N ALA A 44 5.13 -1.30 4.75
CA ALA A 44 5.94 -0.20 4.24
C ALA A 44 5.09 1.06 4.02
N ALA A 45 3.90 0.92 3.43
CA ALA A 45 2.98 2.03 3.22
C ALA A 45 2.54 2.66 4.55
N VAL A 46 2.19 1.83 5.55
CA VAL A 46 1.86 2.32 6.91
C VAL A 46 3.03 3.09 7.51
N ALA A 47 4.25 2.56 7.44
CA ALA A 47 5.43 3.24 7.97
C ALA A 47 5.71 4.59 7.29
N VAL A 48 5.44 4.70 5.97
CA VAL A 48 5.54 5.98 5.24
C VAL A 48 4.50 6.97 5.75
N TYR A 49 3.24 6.55 5.95
CA TYR A 49 2.21 7.43 6.48
C TYR A 49 2.46 7.84 7.93
N GLU A 50 2.89 6.91 8.78
CA GLU A 50 3.27 7.22 10.16
C GLU A 50 4.41 8.24 10.18
N LYS A 51 5.44 8.03 9.36
CA LYS A 51 6.53 8.98 9.22
C LYS A 51 6.06 10.36 8.72
N ALA A 52 5.17 10.40 7.74
CA ALA A 52 4.61 11.66 7.21
C ALA A 52 3.66 12.37 8.18
N VAL A 53 3.12 11.66 9.17
CA VAL A 53 2.33 12.25 10.27
C VAL A 53 3.24 12.80 11.36
N ASP A 54 4.38 12.14 11.61
CA ASP A 54 5.38 12.55 12.58
C ASP A 54 6.31 13.67 12.07
N GLU A 55 6.48 13.79 10.75
CA GLU A 55 7.10 14.94 10.09
C GLU A 55 6.00 15.99 9.81
N PRO A 56 5.83 17.05 10.64
CA PRO A 56 4.96 18.15 10.25
C PRO A 56 5.51 18.73 8.95
N ASP A 57 4.64 18.80 7.93
CA ASP A 57 4.92 19.43 6.64
C ASP A 57 5.50 20.84 6.87
N ASP A 58 6.83 20.94 6.83
CA ASP A 58 7.55 22.20 6.86
C ASP A 58 7.82 22.69 5.43
N GLY A 59 6.89 22.44 4.50
CA GLY A 59 6.77 23.22 3.27
C GLY A 59 8.03 23.33 2.40
N SER A 60 9.00 22.43 2.54
CA SER A 60 10.19 22.42 1.68
C SER A 60 9.86 21.67 0.40
N THR A 61 9.24 22.40 -0.52
CA THR A 61 9.34 22.14 -1.96
C THR A 61 10.82 22.14 -2.35
N SER A 62 11.48 20.98 -2.33
CA SER A 62 12.68 20.79 -3.13
C SER A 62 12.26 20.45 -4.55
N GLU A 63 11.85 21.49 -5.27
CA GLU A 63 12.12 21.55 -6.69
C GLU A 63 13.64 21.40 -6.87
N THR A 64 14.08 20.24 -7.33
CA THR A 64 15.36 20.13 -8.05
C THR A 64 15.05 19.83 -9.50
N GLY A 65 14.63 20.87 -10.20
CA GLY A 65 14.91 21.00 -11.63
C GLY A 65 16.39 21.36 -11.84
N SER A 66 16.93 20.83 -12.94
CA SER A 66 18.20 21.21 -13.61
C SER A 66 19.48 20.83 -12.86
N GLU A 67 20.48 20.17 -13.46
CA GLU A 67 21.05 20.27 -14.81
C GLU A 67 21.44 18.90 -15.40
#